data_AF-A0A538BMQ5-F1
#
_entry.id   AF-A0A538BMQ5-F1
#
_cell.length_a   1.000
_cell.length_b   1.000
_cell.length_c   1.000
_cell.angle_alpha   90.00
_cell.angle_beta   90.00
_cell.angle_gamma   90.00
#
_symmetry.space_group_name_H-M   'P 1'
#
loop_
_entity.id
_entity.type
_entity.pdbx_description
1 polymer ?
#
loop_
_entity_poly.entity_id
_entity_poly.type
_entity_poly.pdbx_seq_one_letter_code
_entity_poly.pdbx_strand_id
1 'polypeptide(L)'
;MKRISTLVLLVLTSTAFASASPNPARFVSGVTNPWFPLRPGTTLVYRGVKDGKPSRDVFRVTGRTRLIAGVRCTAVDDRLYLRGRLGERTTDWYAQDKAGNVWYFGEATAELDA
;
A
#
# COMPACT_ATOMS: atom_id res chain seq x y z
N MET A 1 -48.89 -18.80 45.25
CA MET A 1 -47.87 -19.13 44.22
C MET A 1 -47.44 -17.82 43.55
N LYS A 2 -46.22 -17.31 43.80
CA LYS A 2 -45.72 -16.06 43.20
C LYS A 2 -44.75 -16.43 42.07
N ARG A 3 -45.05 -16.05 40.82
CA ARG A 3 -44.12 -16.16 39.69
C ARG A 3 -43.26 -14.91 39.64
N ILE A 4 -41.94 -15.07 39.71
CA ILE A 4 -40.97 -14.01 39.54
C ILE A 4 -40.46 -14.12 38.10
N SER A 5 -40.81 -13.16 37.26
CA SER A 5 -40.24 -13.04 35.91
C SER A 5 -38.99 -12.17 35.99
N THR A 6 -37.83 -12.79 35.82
CA THR A 6 -36.56 -12.08 35.68
C THR A 6 -36.47 -11.50 34.27
N LEU A 7 -36.44 -10.17 34.17
CA LEU A 7 -36.10 -9.46 32.94
C LEU A 7 -34.58 -9.37 32.85
N VAL A 8 -33.98 -9.98 31.81
CA VAL A 8 -32.54 -9.84 31.52
C VAL A 8 -32.36 -8.65 30.58
N LEU A 9 -31.76 -7.58 31.07
CA LEU A 9 -31.38 -6.42 30.26
C LEU A 9 -29.98 -6.65 29.70
N LEU A 10 -29.88 -6.91 28.39
CA LEU A 10 -28.60 -7.06 27.69
C LEU A 10 -28.05 -5.66 27.35
N VAL A 11 -27.06 -5.18 28.11
CA VAL A 11 -26.33 -3.95 27.79
C VAL A 11 -25.20 -4.30 26.83
N LEU A 12 -25.38 -4.02 25.54
CA LEU A 12 -24.31 -4.10 24.54
C LEU A 12 -23.44 -2.84 24.63
N THR A 13 -22.27 -2.93 25.26
CA THR A 13 -21.25 -1.88 25.19
C THR A 13 -20.49 -1.99 23.87
N SER A 14 -20.72 -1.05 22.96
CA SER A 14 -19.87 -0.91 21.76
C SER A 14 -18.58 -0.20 22.14
N THR A 15 -17.45 -0.91 22.10
CA THR A 15 -16.13 -0.28 22.15
C THR A 15 -15.82 0.34 20.79
N ALA A 16 -15.68 1.66 20.75
CA ALA A 16 -15.14 2.33 19.57
C ALA A 16 -13.67 1.93 19.41
N PHE A 17 -13.35 1.18 18.35
CA PHE A 17 -11.95 0.98 17.95
C PHE A 17 -11.45 2.29 17.35
N ALA A 18 -10.42 2.88 17.97
CA ALA A 18 -9.70 3.98 17.35
C ALA A 18 -9.07 3.45 16.06
N SER A 19 -9.45 4.01 14.91
CA SER A 19 -8.78 3.71 13.65
C SER A 19 -7.34 4.21 13.77
N ALA A 20 -6.37 3.29 13.77
CA ALA A 20 -4.95 3.61 13.88
C ALA A 20 -4.48 4.29 12.59
N SER A 21 -4.69 5.60 12.48
CA SER A 21 -4.10 6.39 11.41
C SER A 21 -2.60 6.57 11.64
N PRO A 22 -1.76 6.46 10.60
CA PRO A 22 -0.31 6.66 10.75
C PRO A 22 -0.04 8.09 11.24
N ASN A 23 0.78 8.24 12.28
CA ASN A 23 1.22 9.55 12.76
C ASN A 23 2.26 10.14 11.79
N PRO A 24 1.96 11.22 11.05
CA PRO A 24 2.87 11.76 10.04
C PRO A 24 4.25 12.18 10.58
N ALA A 25 4.32 12.59 11.85
CA ALA A 25 5.57 13.00 12.48
C ALA A 25 6.57 11.84 12.69
N ARG A 26 6.15 10.59 12.47
CA ARG A 26 7.01 9.40 12.53
C ARG A 26 7.65 9.05 11.18
N PHE A 27 7.32 9.75 10.10
CA PHE A 27 7.84 9.46 8.76
C PHE A 27 8.95 10.42 8.35
N VAL A 28 9.85 9.93 7.50
CA VAL A 28 10.95 10.70 6.90
C VAL A 28 10.60 11.13 5.48
N SER A 29 11.40 12.04 4.89
CA SER A 29 11.08 12.66 3.60
C SER A 29 11.27 11.77 2.37
N GLY A 30 11.92 10.61 2.51
CA GLY A 30 12.16 9.68 1.41
C GLY A 30 12.52 8.28 1.92
N VAL A 31 12.41 7.29 1.04
CA VAL A 31 12.70 5.89 1.36
C VAL A 31 14.17 5.59 1.04
N THR A 32 15.00 5.53 2.08
CA THR A 32 16.45 5.30 2.01
C THR A 32 16.87 3.98 2.66
N ASN A 33 15.93 3.10 2.98
CA ASN A 33 16.20 1.77 3.52
C ASN A 33 17.21 1.04 2.61
N PRO A 34 18.31 0.47 3.15
CA PRO A 34 19.38 -0.10 2.35
C PRO A 34 18.96 -1.31 1.50
N TRP A 35 17.86 -1.97 1.84
CA TRP A 35 17.34 -3.13 1.12
C TRP A 35 16.28 -2.76 0.09
N PHE A 36 15.65 -1.60 0.23
CA PHE A 36 14.63 -1.10 -0.70
C PHE A 36 14.70 0.43 -0.88
N PRO A 37 15.82 0.96 -1.42
CA PRO A 37 15.97 2.40 -1.60
C PRO A 37 15.15 2.89 -2.80
N LEU A 38 14.23 3.84 -2.57
CA LEU A 38 13.44 4.46 -3.64
C LEU A 38 14.07 5.79 -4.06
N ARG A 39 15.24 5.71 -4.69
CA ARG A 39 15.89 6.88 -5.31
C ARG A 39 15.19 7.23 -6.64
N PRO A 40 14.72 8.46 -6.85
CA PRO A 40 14.13 8.88 -8.12
C PRO A 40 15.04 8.57 -9.32
N GLY A 41 14.46 8.04 -10.39
CA GLY A 41 15.17 7.64 -11.60
C GLY A 41 15.63 6.18 -11.62
N THR A 42 15.69 5.50 -10.47
CA THR A 42 15.92 4.05 -10.41
C THR A 42 14.84 3.32 -11.19
N THR A 43 15.25 2.38 -12.04
CA THR A 43 14.36 1.47 -12.77
C THR A 43 14.84 0.05 -12.55
N LEU A 44 13.95 -0.81 -12.04
CA LEU A 44 14.18 -2.23 -11.88
C LEU A 44 13.31 -2.96 -12.90
N VAL A 45 13.86 -4.01 -13.52
CA VAL A 45 13.14 -4.80 -14.52
C VAL A 45 13.17 -6.25 -14.09
N TYR A 46 11.99 -6.79 -13.79
CA TYR A 46 11.81 -8.18 -13.41
C TYR A 46 11.23 -8.98 -14.56
N ARG A 47 11.63 -10.24 -14.67
CA ARG A 47 11.10 -11.20 -15.65
C ARG A 47 10.62 -12.43 -14.90
N GLY A 48 9.49 -12.98 -15.32
CA GLY A 48 8.91 -14.14 -14.66
C GLY A 48 7.75 -14.73 -15.45
N VAL A 49 6.82 -15.32 -14.70
CA VAL A 49 5.58 -15.89 -15.22
C VAL A 49 4.44 -15.45 -14.31
N LYS A 50 3.34 -14.95 -14.88
CA LYS A 50 2.07 -14.69 -14.18
C LYS A 50 0.96 -15.39 -14.97
N ASP A 51 0.14 -16.18 -14.29
CA ASP A 51 -0.98 -16.94 -14.90
C ASP A 51 -0.57 -17.76 -16.14
N GLY A 52 0.60 -18.40 -16.08
CA GLY A 52 1.16 -19.19 -17.18
C GLY A 52 1.65 -18.39 -18.39
N LYS A 53 1.65 -17.05 -18.31
CA LYS A 53 2.15 -16.15 -19.37
C LYS A 53 3.54 -15.60 -18.97
N PRO A 54 4.51 -15.54 -19.91
CA PRO A 54 5.75 -14.82 -19.68
C PRO A 54 5.45 -13.37 -19.28
N SER A 55 6.02 -12.94 -18.16
CA SER A 55 5.83 -11.60 -17.61
C SER A 55 7.12 -10.78 -17.65
N ARG A 56 6.96 -9.48 -17.82
CA ARG A 56 8.00 -8.48 -17.61
C ARG A 56 7.38 -7.33 -16.82
N ASP A 57 7.97 -7.02 -15.70
CA ASP A 57 7.58 -5.90 -14.85
C ASP A 57 8.68 -4.81 -14.91
N VAL A 58 8.27 -3.56 -15.01
CA VAL A 58 9.12 -2.37 -15.04
C VAL A 58 8.73 -1.45 -13.89
N PHE A 59 9.47 -1.57 -12.80
CA PHE A 59 9.30 -0.79 -11.59
C PHE A 59 10.18 0.47 -11.64
N ARG A 60 9.58 1.64 -11.81
CA ARG A 60 10.28 2.93 -11.96
C ARG A 60 9.97 3.86 -10.80
N VAL A 61 11.00 4.15 -10.00
CA VAL A 61 10.89 5.14 -8.93
C VAL A 61 10.83 6.54 -9.54
N THR A 62 9.76 7.27 -9.25
CA THR A 62 9.56 8.62 -9.77
C THR A 62 10.13 9.67 -8.81
N GLY A 63 10.17 10.93 -9.25
CA GLY A 63 10.40 12.09 -8.36
C GLY A 63 9.12 12.65 -7.74
N ARG A 64 7.96 12.00 -7.98
CA ARG A 64 6.65 12.48 -7.53
C ARG A 64 6.32 11.94 -6.15
N THR A 65 5.48 12.67 -5.43
CA THR A 65 4.96 12.24 -4.13
C THR A 65 3.46 12.48 -4.03
N ARG A 66 2.78 11.72 -3.17
CA ARG A 66 1.37 11.94 -2.80
C ARG A 66 1.24 12.04 -1.28
N LEU A 67 0.41 12.96 -0.79
CA LEU A 67 -0.01 12.97 0.62
C LEU A 67 -1.16 11.98 0.79
N ILE A 68 -0.97 10.99 1.67
CA ILE A 68 -1.98 9.99 2.03
C ILE A 68 -2.03 9.93 3.56
N ALA A 69 -3.21 10.20 4.15
CA ALA A 69 -3.37 10.31 5.61
C ALA A 69 -2.32 11.23 6.29
N GLY A 70 -1.92 12.31 5.60
CA GLY A 70 -0.91 13.26 6.09
C GLY A 70 0.55 12.84 5.89
N VAL A 71 0.82 11.61 5.43
CA VAL A 71 2.18 11.10 5.16
C VAL A 71 2.56 11.37 3.70
N ARG A 72 3.75 11.95 3.49
CA ARG A 72 4.31 12.13 2.14
C ARG A 72 4.89 10.82 1.65
N CYS A 73 4.26 10.24 0.64
CA CYS A 73 4.64 8.96 0.06
C CYS A 73 5.32 9.15 -1.30
N THR A 74 6.43 8.44 -1.54
CA THR A 74 7.13 8.36 -2.82
C THR A 74 6.29 7.54 -3.80
N ALA A 75 6.05 8.09 -5.00
CA ALA A 75 5.32 7.39 -6.04
C ALA A 75 6.27 6.55 -6.90
N VAL A 76 5.89 5.31 -7.16
CA VAL A 76 6.54 4.41 -8.11
C VAL A 76 5.56 4.11 -9.23
N ASP A 77 6.04 4.16 -10.47
CA ASP A 77 5.30 3.66 -11.62
C ASP A 77 5.68 2.19 -11.86
N ASP A 78 4.73 1.29 -11.70
CA ASP A 78 4.85 -0.13 -12.04
C ASP A 78 4.08 -0.40 -13.34
N ARG A 79 4.68 -1.19 -14.23
CA ARG A 79 4.08 -1.62 -15.48
C ARG A 79 4.34 -3.10 -15.72
N LEU A 80 3.28 -3.88 -15.56
CA LEU A 80 3.29 -5.30 -15.87
C LEU A 80 2.91 -5.56 -17.34
N TYR A 81 3.78 -6.28 -18.03
CA TYR A 81 3.57 -6.78 -19.38
C TYR A 81 3.41 -8.30 -19.35
N LEU A 82 2.39 -8.82 -20.04
CA LEU A 82 2.17 -10.25 -20.26
C LEU A 82 2.27 -10.54 -21.76
N ARG A 83 3.16 -11.48 -22.15
CA ARG A 83 3.47 -11.76 -23.56
C ARG A 83 3.83 -10.49 -24.36
N GLY A 84 4.49 -9.53 -23.72
CA GLY A 84 4.91 -8.27 -24.32
C GLY A 84 3.82 -7.20 -24.44
N ARG A 85 2.56 -7.49 -24.07
CA ARG A 85 1.48 -6.51 -24.05
C ARG A 85 1.31 -5.94 -22.63
N LEU A 86 1.08 -4.64 -22.53
CA LEU A 86 0.84 -3.98 -21.24
C LEU A 86 -0.51 -4.46 -20.68
N GLY A 87 -0.47 -5.21 -19.58
CA GLY A 87 -1.67 -5.72 -18.92
C GLY A 87 -2.07 -4.93 -17.69
N GLU A 88 -1.13 -4.21 -17.08
CA GLU A 88 -1.41 -3.40 -15.89
C GLU A 88 -0.55 -2.14 -15.87
N ARG A 89 -1.10 -1.06 -15.36
CA ARG A 89 -0.38 0.18 -15.04
C ARG A 89 -0.76 0.62 -13.64
N THR A 90 0.24 0.68 -12.78
CA THR A 90 0.03 0.94 -11.36
C THR A 90 0.90 2.12 -10.92
N THR A 91 0.35 2.95 -10.03
CA THR A 91 1.13 3.90 -9.25
C THR A 91 1.06 3.49 -7.79
N ASP A 92 2.18 3.02 -7.26
CA ASP A 92 2.34 2.62 -5.88
C ASP A 92 2.87 3.76 -5.02
N TRP A 93 2.43 3.82 -3.76
CA TRP A 93 2.90 4.82 -2.80
C TRP A 93 3.59 4.18 -1.60
N TYR A 94 4.84 4.56 -1.38
CA TYR A 94 5.64 4.07 -0.25
C TYR A 94 6.13 5.21 0.64
N ALA A 95 6.24 4.95 1.94
CA ALA A 95 6.90 5.87 2.86
C ALA A 95 7.78 5.10 3.84
N GLN A 96 8.79 5.76 4.40
CA GLN A 96 9.66 5.17 5.41
C GLN A 96 9.45 5.87 6.75
N ASP A 97 9.32 5.08 7.82
CA ASP A 97 9.29 5.62 9.18
C ASP A 97 10.70 5.85 9.74
N LYS A 98 10.78 6.55 10.87
CA LYS A 98 12.05 6.84 11.57
C LYS A 98 12.79 5.60 12.07
N ALA A 99 12.13 4.43 12.17
CA ALA A 99 12.77 3.17 12.53
C ALA A 99 13.35 2.44 11.30
N GLY A 100 13.11 2.95 10.09
CA GLY A 100 13.61 2.37 8.85
C GLY A 100 12.63 1.39 8.19
N ASN A 101 11.43 1.18 8.74
CA ASN A 101 10.44 0.34 8.09
C ASN A 101 9.91 1.05 6.85
N VAL A 102 9.74 0.31 5.76
CA VAL A 102 9.09 0.81 4.55
C VAL A 102 7.64 0.34 4.55
N TRP A 103 6.74 1.30 4.46
CA TRP A 103 5.31 1.12 4.49
C TRP A 103 4.76 1.29 3.08
N TYR A 104 3.82 0.44 2.72
CA TYR A 104 3.03 0.56 1.52
C TYR A 104 1.70 1.25 1.85
N PHE A 105 1.44 2.39 1.24
CA PHE A 105 0.27 3.24 1.47
C PHE A 105 -0.85 3.02 0.44
N GLY A 106 -0.71 1.98 -0.38
CA GLY A 106 -1.66 1.58 -1.42
C GLY A 106 -1.24 2.02 -2.81
N GLU A 107 -2.16 1.81 -3.75
CA GLU A 107 -1.96 1.97 -5.19
C GLU A 107 -3.15 2.64 -5.87
N ALA A 108 -2.91 3.17 -7.07
CA ALA A 108 -3.93 3.33 -8.09
C ALA A 108 -3.57 2.47 -9.29
N THR A 109 -4.38 1.45 -9.52
CA THR A 109 -4.16 0.41 -10.52
C THR A 109 -5.18 0.52 -11.63
N ALA A 110 -4.72 0.37 -12.86
CA ALA A 110 -5.57 0.13 -14.02
C ALA A 110 -5.15 -1.19 -14.67
N GLU A 111 -6.01 -2.20 -14.55
CA GLU A 111 -5.93 -3.40 -15.36
C GLU A 111 -6.40 -3.08 -16.78
N LEU A 112 -5.70 -3.63 -17.78
CA LEU A 112 -5.93 -3.37 -19.18
C LEU A 112 -6.23 -4.69 -19.89
N ASP A 113 -7.23 -4.67 -20.76
CA ASP A 113 -7.52 -5.79 -21.64
C ASP A 113 -6.36 -5.96 -22.64
N ALA A 114 -5.53 -6.98 -22.40
CA ALA A 114 -4.32 -7.29 -23.17
C ALA A 114 -4.39 -8.66 -23.83
#